data_AF-A0A7S2YWP0-F1
#
_entry.id   AF-A0A7S2YWP0-F1
#
_cell.length_a   1.000
_cell.length_b   1.000
_cell.length_c   1.000
_cell.angle_alpha   90.00
_cell.angle_beta   90.00
_cell.angle_gamma   90.00
#
_symmetry.space_group_name_H-M   'P 1'
#
loop_
_entity.id
_entity.type
_entity.pdbx_description
1 polymer ?
#
loop_
_entity_poly.entity_id
_entity_poly.type
_entity_poly.pdbx_seq_one_letter_code
_entity_poly.pdbx_strand_id
1 'polypeptide(L)'
;AAEGRGGGGGGGAPGSEGVTGLKALGVREMGYKLTFLANTLQRADVTEVSSAFLRNATAYEDEDHQARVDLMSEAEKEDIRAIQRMPQLYRKLAESIAPDVYGHVDVKRAVMLMLFGGVHKATREGINLRGDINVC
;
A
#
# COMPACT_ATOMS: atom_id res chain seq x y z
N ALA A 1 43.79 -38.23 2.98
CA ALA A 1 44.13 -37.75 1.62
C ALA A 1 44.30 -36.25 1.73
N ALA A 2 45.54 -35.76 1.86
CA ALA A 2 46.36 -35.19 0.77
C ALA A 2 45.75 -33.88 0.26
N GLU A 3 46.41 -32.72 0.18
CA GLU A 3 47.83 -32.40 0.21
C GLU A 3 47.91 -30.87 0.40
N GLY A 4 48.67 -30.39 1.39
CA GLY A 4 49.07 -28.98 1.47
C GLY A 4 50.33 -28.80 0.62
N ARG A 5 50.24 -27.96 -0.42
CA ARG A 5 51.38 -27.59 -1.26
C ARG A 5 51.83 -26.16 -0.96
N GLY A 6 53.13 -26.07 -0.65
CA GLY A 6 54.09 -24.99 -0.87
C GLY A 6 53.65 -23.55 -0.54
N GLY A 7 54.30 -22.84 0.37
CA GLY A 7 55.76 -22.77 0.51
C GLY A 7 56.21 -21.39 0.02
N GLY A 8 56.87 -20.65 0.91
CA GLY A 8 57.40 -19.33 0.62
C GLY A 8 58.13 -18.78 1.84
N GLY A 9 59.22 -19.45 2.21
CA GLY A 9 60.15 -18.92 3.20
C GLY A 9 60.76 -17.61 2.71
N GLY A 10 60.75 -16.60 3.57
CA GLY A 10 61.54 -15.40 3.44
C GLY A 10 62.13 -15.11 4.81
N GLY A 11 63.42 -15.35 4.97
CA GLY A 11 64.16 -15.03 6.18
C GLY A 11 63.99 -13.56 6.55
N GLY A 12 63.47 -13.32 7.75
CA GLY A 12 63.30 -12.00 8.34
C GLY A 12 63.86 -12.03 9.76
N ALA A 13 64.61 -11.00 10.11
CA ALA A 13 65.43 -10.83 11.31
C ALA A 13 64.78 -11.26 12.64
N PRO A 14 65.58 -11.69 13.64
CA PRO A 14 65.09 -11.93 15.00
C PRO A 14 64.63 -10.59 15.59
N GLY A 15 63.32 -10.36 15.60
CA GLY A 15 62.74 -9.15 16.16
C GLY A 15 61.47 -8.61 15.49
N SER A 16 60.84 -9.33 14.56
CA SER A 16 59.60 -8.84 13.91
C SER A 16 58.44 -9.85 13.86
N GLU A 17 58.39 -10.82 14.77
CA GLU A 17 57.12 -11.49 15.05
C GLU A 17 56.19 -10.49 15.75
N GLY A 18 55.24 -9.94 14.97
CA GLY A 18 54.16 -9.14 15.52
C GLY A 18 53.42 -9.92 16.62
N VAL A 19 52.97 -9.22 17.66
CA VAL A 19 52.32 -9.84 18.83
C VAL A 19 50.97 -10.44 18.43
N THR A 20 50.96 -11.71 18.01
CA THR A 20 49.73 -12.49 17.81
C THR A 20 49.25 -13.05 19.16
N GLY A 21 48.87 -12.16 20.07
CA GLY A 21 48.50 -12.53 21.45
C GLY A 21 47.25 -11.86 22.01
N LEU A 22 46.80 -10.74 21.42
CA LEU A 22 45.65 -10.01 22.00
C LEU A 22 44.29 -10.67 21.70
N LYS A 23 44.14 -11.47 20.63
CA LYS A 23 42.89 -12.19 20.33
C LYS A 23 42.50 -13.20 21.42
N ALA A 24 43.47 -13.83 22.10
CA ALA A 24 43.24 -14.78 23.19
C ALA A 24 42.80 -14.11 24.51
N LEU A 25 43.07 -12.80 24.66
CA LEU A 25 42.58 -11.96 25.75
C LEU A 25 41.16 -11.42 25.48
N GLY A 26 40.48 -11.95 24.46
CA GLY A 26 39.13 -11.53 24.08
C GLY A 26 39.07 -10.28 23.20
N VAL A 27 40.20 -9.78 22.70
CA VAL A 27 40.23 -8.59 21.83
C VAL A 27 39.67 -8.96 20.46
N ARG A 28 38.41 -8.57 20.24
CA ARG A 28 37.70 -8.72 18.97
C ARG A 28 37.91 -7.49 18.10
N GLU A 29 38.17 -7.72 16.82
CA GLU A 29 38.17 -6.68 15.81
C GLU A 29 36.71 -6.22 15.61
N MET A 30 36.42 -4.96 15.94
CA MET A 30 35.07 -4.40 15.92
C MET A 30 34.84 -3.62 14.63
N GLY A 31 34.15 -4.23 13.67
CA GLY A 31 33.64 -3.54 12.49
C GLY A 31 32.27 -2.93 12.77
N TYR A 32 32.16 -1.60 12.72
CA TYR A 32 30.88 -0.91 12.87
C TYR A 32 30.12 -0.88 11.54
N LYS A 33 28.80 -1.11 11.62
CA LYS A 33 27.87 -0.89 10.51
C LYS A 33 26.87 0.17 10.95
N LEU A 34 26.62 1.14 10.07
CA LEU A 34 25.61 2.15 10.31
C LEU A 34 24.22 1.51 10.22
N THR A 35 23.41 1.72 11.26
CA THR A 35 21.99 1.36 11.27
C THR A 35 21.19 2.61 11.61
N PHE A 36 20.01 2.72 11.01
CA PHE A 36 19.07 3.79 11.28
C PHE A 36 17.90 3.22 12.09
N LEU A 37 17.53 3.91 13.17
CA LEU A 37 16.36 3.60 13.97
C LEU A 37 15.47 4.84 14.01
N ALA A 38 14.21 4.68 13.60
CA ALA A 38 13.18 5.70 13.74
C ALA A 38 12.24 5.33 14.88
N ASN A 39 11.88 6.33 15.70
CA ASN A 39 10.94 6.16 16.81
C ASN A 39 9.49 6.49 16.41
N THR A 40 9.28 7.28 15.35
CA THR A 40 7.95 7.69 14.90
C THR A 40 7.98 7.97 13.41
N LEU A 41 6.93 7.56 12.70
CA LEU A 41 6.72 7.83 11.29
C LEU A 41 5.33 8.43 11.10
N GLN A 42 5.28 9.59 10.45
CA GLN A 42 4.04 10.18 9.97
C GLN A 42 4.05 10.12 8.45
N ARG A 43 3.02 9.52 7.86
CA ARG A 43 2.90 9.41 6.41
C ARG A 43 2.44 10.76 5.86
N ALA A 44 3.32 11.45 5.15
CA ALA A 44 3.02 12.77 4.58
C ALA A 44 2.01 12.67 3.43
N ASP A 45 2.11 11.62 2.60
CA ASP A 45 1.26 11.43 1.42
C ASP A 45 0.09 10.50 1.71
N VAL A 46 -0.78 10.94 2.60
CA VAL A 46 -2.16 10.47 2.60
C VAL A 46 -2.99 11.71 2.38
N THR A 47 -3.31 12.01 1.12
CA THR A 47 -4.41 12.94 0.84
C THR A 47 -5.63 12.46 1.62
N GLU A 48 -6.48 13.35 2.11
CA GLU A 48 -7.68 12.94 2.87
C GLU A 48 -8.54 11.91 2.09
N VAL A 49 -8.51 12.01 0.76
CA VAL A 49 -9.07 11.01 -0.18
C VAL A 49 -8.43 9.63 -0.04
N SER A 50 -7.11 9.57 0.15
CA SER A 50 -6.34 8.34 0.31
C SER A 50 -6.52 7.70 1.70
N SER A 51 -6.87 8.45 2.75
CA SER A 51 -7.19 7.89 4.07
C SER A 51 -8.56 7.21 4.04
N ALA A 52 -9.53 7.80 3.34
CA ALA A 52 -10.83 7.20 3.04
C ALA A 52 -10.68 5.94 2.15
N PHE A 53 -9.82 5.96 1.14
CA PHE A 53 -9.54 4.79 0.30
C PHE A 53 -8.87 3.63 1.05
N LEU A 54 -7.88 3.92 1.91
CA LEU A 54 -7.23 2.90 2.74
C LEU A 54 -8.17 2.32 3.81
N ARG A 55 -9.07 3.14 4.37
CA ARG A 55 -10.19 2.65 5.20
C ARG A 55 -11.19 1.80 4.42
N ASN A 56 -11.40 2.12 3.13
CA ASN A 56 -12.33 1.40 2.27
C ASN A 56 -11.82 0.02 1.81
N ALA A 57 -10.51 -0.19 1.72
CA ALA A 57 -9.91 -1.37 1.10
C ALA A 57 -9.92 -2.64 2.00
N THR A 58 -10.18 -2.52 3.31
CA THR A 58 -10.00 -3.63 4.25
C THR A 58 -11.27 -4.37 4.68
N ALA A 59 -12.44 -4.08 4.10
CA ALA A 59 -13.68 -4.74 4.51
C ALA A 59 -14.48 -5.25 3.30
N TYR A 60 -14.34 -6.54 3.03
CA TYR A 60 -15.22 -7.34 2.16
C TYR A 60 -16.33 -8.04 2.95
N GLU A 61 -16.76 -7.46 4.08
CA GLU A 61 -17.89 -8.01 4.84
C GLU A 61 -19.01 -6.97 4.93
N ASP A 62 -20.20 -7.40 4.52
CA ASP A 62 -21.46 -6.65 4.33
C ASP A 62 -22.01 -5.98 5.60
N GLU A 63 -21.33 -6.05 6.74
CA GLU A 63 -21.95 -5.82 8.05
C GLU A 63 -21.74 -4.40 8.62
N ASP A 64 -21.02 -3.48 7.96
CA ASP A 64 -20.79 -2.17 8.60
C ASP A 64 -20.77 -0.96 7.67
N HIS A 65 -21.74 -0.89 6.75
CA HIS A 65 -21.99 0.34 5.99
C HIS A 65 -22.31 1.52 6.90
N GLN A 66 -22.98 1.26 8.04
CA GLN A 66 -23.38 2.31 8.96
C GLN A 66 -22.19 2.90 9.73
N ALA A 67 -21.27 2.08 10.27
CA ALA A 67 -20.07 2.64 10.90
C ALA A 67 -19.21 3.43 9.91
N ARG A 68 -19.19 3.05 8.63
CA ARG A 68 -18.47 3.80 7.60
C ARG A 68 -19.05 5.19 7.39
N VAL A 69 -20.37 5.32 7.40
CA VAL A 69 -21.04 6.62 7.36
C VAL A 69 -20.72 7.40 8.64
N ASP A 70 -20.73 6.75 9.80
CA ASP A 70 -20.47 7.41 11.08
C ASP A 70 -19.04 7.96 11.21
N LEU A 71 -18.07 7.36 10.50
CA LEU A 71 -16.68 7.84 10.40
C LEU A 71 -16.50 9.10 9.55
N MET A 72 -17.51 9.51 8.78
CA MET A 72 -17.48 10.73 7.97
C MET A 72 -17.80 11.96 8.82
N SER A 73 -17.23 13.11 8.46
CA SER A 73 -17.59 14.37 9.08
C SER A 73 -19.05 14.75 8.78
N GLU A 74 -19.67 15.54 9.65
CA GLU A 74 -21.05 16.00 9.43
C GLU A 74 -21.18 16.87 8.16
N ALA A 75 -20.14 17.64 7.82
CA ALA A 75 -20.11 18.42 6.58
C ALA A 75 -20.15 17.52 5.33
N GLU A 76 -19.33 16.46 5.29
CA GLU A 76 -19.35 15.50 4.17
C GLU A 76 -20.70 14.78 4.04
N LYS A 77 -21.33 14.43 5.18
CA LYS A 77 -22.67 13.83 5.18
C LYS A 77 -23.71 14.79 4.60
N GLU A 78 -23.64 16.08 4.94
CA GLU A 78 -24.54 17.09 4.40
C GLU A 78 -24.34 17.29 2.89
N ASP A 79 -23.10 17.34 2.42
CA ASP A 79 -22.78 17.43 1.00
C ASP A 79 -23.35 16.24 0.21
N ILE A 80 -23.19 15.01 0.73
CA ILE A 80 -23.77 13.81 0.10
C ILE A 80 -25.30 13.89 0.05
N ARG A 81 -25.95 14.32 1.15
CA ARG A 81 -27.40 14.51 1.18
C ARG A 81 -27.85 15.61 0.20
N ALA A 82 -27.04 16.64 -0.01
CA ALA A 82 -27.32 17.68 -1.00
C ALA A 82 -27.21 17.12 -2.43
N ILE A 83 -26.14 16.38 -2.73
CA ILE A 83 -25.92 15.73 -4.03
C ILE A 83 -27.07 14.76 -4.35
N GLN A 84 -27.50 13.96 -3.38
CA GLN A 84 -28.63 13.02 -3.54
C GLN A 84 -29.92 13.71 -3.98
N ARG A 85 -30.15 14.95 -3.54
CA ARG A 85 -31.34 15.75 -3.87
C ARG A 85 -31.23 16.51 -5.20
N MET A 86 -30.08 16.47 -5.88
CA MET A 86 -29.88 17.23 -7.11
C MET A 86 -30.70 16.65 -8.27
N PRO A 87 -31.39 17.50 -9.06
CA PRO A 87 -32.08 17.05 -10.26
C PRO A 87 -31.08 16.59 -11.32
N GLN A 88 -31.45 15.55 -12.06
CA GLN A 88 -30.62 14.95 -13.11
C GLN A 88 -29.23 14.47 -12.62
N LEU A 89 -29.13 14.04 -11.37
CA LEU A 89 -27.88 13.58 -10.74
C LEU A 89 -27.07 12.62 -11.64
N TYR A 90 -27.72 11.59 -12.19
CA TYR A 90 -27.07 10.62 -13.07
C TYR A 90 -26.37 11.25 -14.27
N ARG A 91 -26.99 12.26 -14.90
CA ARG A 91 -26.42 12.97 -16.04
C ARG A 91 -25.25 13.86 -15.60
N LYS A 92 -25.42 14.58 -14.49
CA LYS A 92 -24.38 15.46 -13.93
C LYS A 92 -23.14 14.68 -13.51
N LEU A 93 -23.32 13.52 -12.89
CA LEU A 93 -22.22 12.63 -12.53
C LEU A 93 -21.50 12.14 -13.79
N ALA A 94 -22.22 11.68 -14.81
CA ALA A 94 -21.58 11.27 -16.07
C ALA A 94 -20.84 12.41 -16.78
N GLU A 95 -21.38 13.64 -16.77
CA GLU A 95 -20.72 14.84 -17.32
C GLU A 95 -19.48 15.24 -16.52
N SER A 96 -19.45 14.97 -15.20
CA SER A 96 -18.29 15.21 -14.35
C SER A 96 -17.13 14.25 -14.59
N ILE A 97 -17.38 13.10 -15.24
CA ILE A 97 -16.33 12.17 -15.66
C ILE A 97 -15.65 12.71 -16.91
N ALA A 98 -14.32 12.93 -16.80
CA ALA A 98 -13.47 13.46 -17.86
C ALA A 98 -14.08 14.71 -18.53
N PRO A 99 -14.23 15.83 -17.79
CA PRO A 99 -14.95 17.02 -18.26
C PRO A 99 -14.33 17.62 -19.52
N ASP A 100 -13.01 17.44 -19.73
CA ASP A 100 -12.29 17.92 -20.90
C ASP A 100 -12.61 17.15 -22.19
N VAL A 101 -13.27 15.99 -22.08
CA VAL A 101 -13.69 15.17 -23.24
C VAL A 101 -15.13 15.50 -23.62
N TYR A 102 -15.32 16.03 -24.82
CA TYR A 102 -16.66 16.35 -25.34
C TYR A 102 -17.40 15.11 -25.87
N GLY A 103 -18.72 15.06 -25.65
CA GLY A 103 -19.58 13.98 -26.19
C GLY A 103 -19.53 12.67 -25.40
N HIS A 104 -19.81 11.55 -26.08
CA HIS A 104 -19.74 10.17 -25.58
C HIS A 104 -20.41 9.93 -24.21
N VAL A 105 -21.60 10.51 -24.01
CA VAL A 105 -22.28 10.46 -22.70
C VAL A 105 -22.55 9.03 -22.24
N ASP A 106 -22.85 8.11 -23.16
CA ASP A 106 -23.10 6.70 -22.83
C ASP A 106 -21.83 5.96 -22.41
N VAL A 107 -20.69 6.28 -23.01
CA VAL A 107 -19.39 5.71 -22.60
C VAL A 107 -19.01 6.23 -21.22
N LYS A 108 -19.18 7.54 -20.96
CA LYS A 108 -18.93 8.14 -19.65
C LYS A 108 -19.82 7.54 -18.56
N ARG A 109 -21.09 7.26 -18.88
CA ARG A 109 -22.01 6.52 -18.00
C ARG A 109 -21.52 5.11 -17.72
N ALA A 110 -21.04 4.39 -18.73
CA ALA A 110 -20.52 3.04 -18.56
C ALA A 110 -19.28 3.02 -17.65
N VAL A 111 -18.34 3.94 -17.87
CA VAL A 111 -17.15 4.12 -17.00
C VAL A 111 -17.57 4.51 -15.58
N MET A 112 -18.54 5.41 -15.42
CA MET A 112 -19.08 5.78 -14.12
C MET A 112 -19.60 4.54 -13.37
N LEU A 113 -20.39 3.70 -14.01
CA LEU A 113 -20.93 2.46 -13.40
C LEU A 113 -19.82 1.47 -13.04
N MET A 114 -18.75 1.40 -13.85
CA MET A 114 -17.57 0.59 -13.52
C MET A 114 -16.86 1.07 -12.26
N LEU A 115 -16.79 2.38 -12.01
CA LEU A 115 -16.20 2.97 -10.81
C LEU A 115 -17.07 2.78 -9.56
N PHE A 116 -18.39 2.85 -9.69
CA PHE A 116 -19.31 2.55 -8.58
C PHE A 116 -19.33 1.05 -8.24
N GLY A 117 -19.09 0.20 -9.25
CA GLY A 117 -19.16 -1.25 -9.11
C GLY A 117 -20.60 -1.72 -8.82
N GLY A 118 -20.72 -2.94 -8.29
CA GLY A 118 -21.98 -3.46 -7.81
C GLY A 118 -21.77 -4.41 -6.64
N VAL A 119 -22.87 -5.03 -6.20
CA VAL A 119 -22.89 -5.79 -4.94
C VAL A 119 -22.55 -7.25 -5.22
N HIS A 120 -21.46 -7.74 -4.63
CA HIS A 120 -21.16 -9.16 -4.60
C HIS A 120 -22.16 -9.88 -3.69
N LYS A 121 -22.64 -11.05 -4.10
CA LYS A 121 -23.59 -11.83 -3.32
C LYS A 121 -23.17 -13.29 -3.31
N ALA A 122 -23.57 -14.02 -2.27
CA ALA A 122 -23.43 -15.47 -2.24
C ALA A 122 -24.82 -16.11 -2.31
N THR A 123 -24.96 -17.20 -3.06
CA THR A 123 -26.16 -18.03 -3.00
C THR A 123 -26.21 -18.79 -1.67
N ARG A 124 -27.39 -19.30 -1.28
CA ARG A 124 -27.53 -20.15 -0.09
C ARG A 124 -26.68 -21.44 -0.17
N GLU A 125 -26.26 -21.80 -1.37
CA GLU A 125 -25.42 -22.96 -1.69
C GLU A 125 -23.91 -22.63 -1.66
N GLY A 126 -23.54 -21.37 -1.37
CA GLY A 126 -22.15 -20.94 -1.25
C GLY A 126 -21.47 -20.52 -2.56
N ILE A 127 -22.23 -20.31 -3.64
CA ILE A 127 -21.68 -19.84 -4.92
C ILE A 127 -21.60 -18.31 -4.89
N ASN A 128 -20.40 -17.78 -5.17
CA ASN A 128 -20.19 -16.34 -5.27
C ASN A 128 -20.67 -15.80 -6.62
N LEU A 129 -21.54 -14.81 -6.56
CA LEU A 129 -22.06 -14.04 -7.67
C LEU A 129 -21.26 -12.75 -7.82
N ARG A 130 -20.83 -12.48 -9.05
CA ARG A 130 -20.09 -11.28 -9.40
C ARG A 130 -20.99 -10.04 -9.27
N GLY A 131 -20.49 -9.00 -8.61
CA GLY A 131 -21.19 -7.72 -8.45
C GLY A 131 -20.75 -6.64 -9.44
N ASP A 132 -19.51 -6.72 -9.92
CA ASP A 132 -18.88 -5.75 -10.80
C ASP A 132 -19.07 -6.07 -12.30
N ILE A 133 -18.92 -5.05 -13.14
CA ILE A 133 -19.18 -5.12 -14.59
C ILE A 133 -17.90 -4.75 -15.35
N ASN A 134 -17.57 -5.55 -16.38
CA ASN A 134 -16.54 -5.18 -17.36
C ASN A 134 -17.22 -4.70 -18.64
N VAL A 135 -16.79 -3.54 -19.13
CA VAL A 135 -17.27 -2.93 -20.38
C VAL A 135 -16.05 -2.73 -21.29
N CYS A 136 -16.22 -2.96 -22.60
CA CYS A 136 -15.19 -2.77 -23.63
C CYS A 136 -15.59 -1.66 -24.61
#